data_AF-A0A9X8UIV2-F1
#
_entry.id   AF-A0A9X8UIV2-F1
#
_cell.length_a   1.000
_cell.length_b   1.000
_cell.length_c   1.000
_cell.angle_alpha   90.00
_cell.angle_beta   90.00
_cell.angle_gamma   90.00
#
_symmetry.space_group_name_H-M   'P 1'
#
loop_
_entity.id
_entity.type
_entity.pdbx_description
1 polymer ?
#
loop_
_entity_poly.entity_id
_entity_poly.type
_entity_poly.pdbx_seq_one_letter_code
_entity_poly.pdbx_strand_id
1 'polypeptide(L)'
;MTANRKEATPKTVVLVTNQFQCERIIHAGQTVADITKTELCVFSVQSGRYPQNPLALEHLYKVSKSHDATMNIVYGDDPVKLIISFIKHNKTQNVLTGLPQGEDSILCDVWRKFTHVRFFTVDGEGNTAEVTRAQIPARRKAKPASI
;
A
#
# COMPACT_ATOMS: atom_id res chain seq x y z
N MET A 1 -2.78 23.47 32.06
CA MET A 1 -1.80 22.50 31.51
C MET A 1 -2.38 21.91 30.24
N THR A 2 -2.05 22.49 29.08
CA THR A 2 -2.42 21.93 27.78
C THR A 2 -1.51 20.74 27.50
N ALA A 3 -2.09 19.54 27.37
CA ALA A 3 -1.35 18.36 26.95
C ALA A 3 -0.69 18.66 25.60
N ASN A 4 0.63 18.58 25.55
CA ASN A 4 1.41 18.68 24.33
C ASN A 4 1.02 17.49 23.45
N ARG A 5 0.09 17.67 22.50
CA ARG A 5 -0.23 16.62 21.52
C ARG A 5 1.03 16.44 20.68
N LYS A 6 1.79 15.36 20.94
CA LYS A 6 2.79 14.85 20.00
C LYS A 6 2.10 14.81 18.64
N GLU A 7 2.57 15.61 17.67
CA GLU A 7 2.03 15.51 16.32
C GLU A 7 2.24 14.08 15.84
N ALA A 8 1.15 13.41 15.43
CA ALA A 8 1.28 12.03 14.97
C ALA A 8 2.22 11.97 13.75
N THR A 9 3.24 11.13 13.86
CA THR A 9 4.30 10.92 12.86
C THR A 9 3.68 10.56 11.51
N PRO A 10 4.16 11.10 10.38
CA PRO A 10 3.75 10.64 9.06
C PRO A 10 4.08 9.15 8.87
N LYS A 11 3.33 8.48 7.99
CA LYS A 11 3.47 7.03 7.78
C LYS A 11 4.01 6.66 6.41
N THR A 12 4.83 5.61 6.37
CA THR A 12 5.09 4.80 5.19
C THR A 12 4.18 3.60 5.23
N VAL A 13 3.25 3.52 4.28
CA VAL A 13 2.25 2.45 4.21
C VAL A 13 2.67 1.42 3.16
N VAL A 14 2.68 0.14 3.53
CA VAL A 14 2.87 -0.95 2.55
C VAL A 14 1.53 -1.64 2.29
N LEU A 15 1.18 -1.81 1.01
CA LEU A 15 -0.04 -2.51 0.60
C LEU A 15 0.28 -3.97 0.29
N VAL A 16 -0.37 -4.89 1.00
CA VAL A 16 -0.12 -6.33 0.87
C VAL A 16 -1.42 -7.12 0.73
N THR A 17 -1.31 -8.31 0.15
CA THR A 17 -2.35 -9.36 0.16
C THR A 17 -1.87 -10.52 1.04
N ASN A 18 -2.60 -11.64 1.09
CA ASN A 18 -2.24 -12.84 1.86
C ASN A 18 -1.21 -13.75 1.15
N GLN A 19 -0.12 -13.17 0.65
CA GLN A 19 0.93 -13.90 -0.08
C GLN A 19 2.27 -13.77 0.64
N PHE A 20 3.00 -14.87 0.83
CA PHE A 20 4.32 -14.85 1.49
C PHE A 20 5.28 -13.86 0.85
N GLN A 21 5.27 -13.80 -0.48
CA GLN A 21 6.14 -12.92 -1.25
C GLN A 21 5.93 -11.43 -0.92
N CYS A 22 4.81 -11.03 -0.31
CA CYS A 22 4.61 -9.64 0.12
C CYS A 22 5.58 -9.18 1.21
N GLU A 23 6.31 -10.09 1.89
CA GLU A 23 7.33 -9.72 2.88
C GLU A 23 8.39 -8.77 2.30
N ARG A 24 8.74 -8.95 1.02
CA ARG A 24 9.71 -8.09 0.33
C ARG A 24 9.27 -6.62 0.31
N ILE A 25 7.95 -6.38 0.22
CA ILE A 25 7.36 -5.05 0.24
C ILE A 25 7.45 -4.46 1.65
N ILE A 26 7.30 -5.29 2.69
CA ILE A 26 7.46 -4.86 4.09
C ILE A 26 8.91 -4.46 4.35
N HIS A 27 9.89 -5.26 3.90
CA HIS A 27 11.32 -4.94 4.03
C HIS A 27 11.68 -3.63 3.30
N ALA A 28 11.26 -3.48 2.04
CA ALA A 28 11.46 -2.23 1.30
C ALA A 28 10.77 -1.03 1.98
N GLY A 29 9.58 -1.26 2.54
CA GLY A 29 8.83 -0.26 3.29
C GLY A 29 9.57 0.24 4.52
N GLN A 30 10.23 -0.67 5.25
CA GLN A 30 11.09 -0.31 6.37
C GLN A 30 12.24 0.59 5.92
N THR A 31 12.93 0.23 4.83
CA THR A 31 14.03 1.05 4.29
C THR A 31 13.56 2.46 3.93
N VAL A 32 12.41 2.59 3.24
CA VAL A 32 11.84 3.91 2.91
C VAL A 32 11.44 4.67 4.18
N ALA A 33 10.87 3.97 5.17
CA ALA A 33 10.47 4.58 6.43
C ALA A 33 11.66 5.18 7.19
N ASP A 34 12.77 4.45 7.25
CA ASP A 34 14.01 4.88 7.92
C ASP A 34 14.67 6.09 7.24
N ILE A 35 14.68 6.10 5.91
CA ILE A 35 15.21 7.22 5.11
C ILE A 35 14.34 8.47 5.28
N THR A 36 13.02 8.30 5.24
CA THR A 36 12.08 9.42 5.21
C THR A 36 11.57 9.85 6.58
N LYS A 37 12.04 9.18 7.65
CA LYS A 37 11.69 9.45 9.06
C LYS A 37 10.18 9.36 9.32
N THR A 38 9.58 8.29 8.81
CA THR A 38 8.16 7.97 9.00
C THR A 38 7.98 6.67 9.76
N GLU A 39 6.80 6.44 10.34
CA GLU A 39 6.45 5.15 10.93
C GLU A 39 6.03 4.14 9.84
N LEU A 40 6.52 2.90 9.92
CA LEU A 40 6.07 1.82 9.04
C LEU A 40 4.68 1.31 9.45
N CYS A 41 3.78 1.20 8.49
CA CYS A 41 2.44 0.65 8.66
C CYS A 41 2.09 -0.33 7.55
N VAL A 42 1.72 -1.55 7.90
CA VAL A 42 1.28 -2.57 6.95
C VAL A 42 -0.23 -2.53 6.82
N PHE A 43 -0.73 -2.41 5.58
CA PHE A 43 -2.16 -2.46 5.27
C PHE A 43 -2.45 -3.64 4.34
N SER A 44 -3.00 -4.69 4.95
CA SER A 44 -3.36 -5.93 4.29
C SER A 44 -4.80 -5.87 3.80
N VAL A 45 -4.99 -5.85 2.48
CA VAL A 45 -6.30 -5.74 1.84
C VAL A 45 -6.68 -7.09 1.26
N GLN A 46 -7.69 -7.71 1.86
CA GLN A 46 -8.19 -9.03 1.50
C GLN A 46 -9.51 -8.91 0.74
N SER A 47 -9.69 -9.75 -0.27
CA SER A 47 -10.95 -9.89 -0.99
C SER A 47 -11.47 -11.31 -0.83
N GLY A 48 -12.78 -11.47 -0.67
CA GLY A 48 -13.44 -12.79 -0.66
C GLY A 48 -13.35 -13.53 -2.01
N ARG A 49 -12.89 -12.85 -3.06
CA ARG A 49 -12.71 -13.42 -4.41
C ARG A 49 -11.49 -14.32 -4.54
N TYR A 50 -10.53 -14.22 -3.62
CA TYR A 50 -9.31 -15.03 -3.64
C TYR A 50 -9.26 -15.98 -2.45
N PRO A 51 -8.62 -17.15 -2.60
CA PRO A 51 -8.42 -18.08 -1.50
C PRO A 51 -7.74 -17.40 -0.31
N GLN A 52 -8.25 -17.69 0.88
CA GLN A 52 -7.64 -17.23 2.11
C GLN A 52 -6.39 -18.04 2.39
N ASN A 53 -5.29 -17.36 2.72
CA ASN A 53 -4.04 -18.00 3.14
C ASN A 53 -3.64 -17.49 4.53
N PRO A 54 -4.16 -18.11 5.60
CA PRO A 54 -3.88 -17.68 6.98
C PRO A 54 -2.41 -17.82 7.36
N LEU A 55 -1.69 -18.81 6.81
CA LEU A 55 -0.26 -19.01 7.09
C LEU A 55 0.58 -17.85 6.54
N ALA A 56 0.27 -17.38 5.32
CA ALA A 56 0.91 -16.19 4.77
C ALA A 56 0.56 -14.94 5.59
N LEU A 57 -0.67 -14.81 6.06
CA LEU A 57 -1.08 -13.66 6.89
C LEU A 57 -0.34 -13.64 8.23
N GLU A 58 -0.21 -14.79 8.88
CA GLU A 58 0.57 -14.94 10.12
C GLU A 58 2.06 -14.63 9.89
N HIS A 59 2.63 -15.11 8.78
CA HIS A 59 3.99 -14.79 8.39
C HIS A 59 4.21 -13.28 8.22
N LEU A 60 3.35 -12.61 7.45
CA LEU A 60 3.43 -11.16 7.25
C LEU A 60 3.22 -10.39 8.55
N TYR A 61 2.38 -10.87 9.48
CA TYR A 61 2.26 -10.29 10.81
C TYR A 61 3.55 -10.40 11.62
N LYS A 62 4.22 -11.55 11.59
CA LYS A 62 5.54 -11.75 12.25
C LYS A 62 6.60 -10.81 11.68
N VAL A 63 6.68 -10.69 10.35
CA VAL A 63 7.61 -9.77 9.67
C VAL A 63 7.29 -8.32 10.01
N SER A 64 6.00 -7.93 10.06
CA SER A 64 5.61 -6.59 10.48
C SER A 64 6.07 -6.30 11.90
N LYS A 65 5.86 -7.26 12.82
CA LYS A 65 6.25 -7.14 14.22
C LYS A 65 7.77 -7.02 14.40
N SER A 66 8.58 -7.70 13.60
CA SER A 66 10.06 -7.56 13.69
C SER A 66 10.58 -6.19 13.28
N HIS A 67 9.75 -5.38 12.60
CA HIS A 67 10.04 -3.99 12.22
C HIS A 67 9.30 -2.97 13.10
N ASP A 68 8.75 -3.40 14.24
CA ASP A 68 7.89 -2.59 15.11
C ASP A 68 6.70 -1.92 14.37
N ALA A 69 6.27 -2.53 13.25
CA ALA A 69 5.23 -1.98 12.40
C ALA A 69 3.83 -2.44 12.86
N THR A 70 2.88 -1.50 12.81
CA THR A 70 1.46 -1.85 12.96
C THR A 70 0.96 -2.53 11.69
N MET A 71 0.24 -3.64 11.82
CA MET A 71 -0.44 -4.30 10.70
C MET A 71 -1.97 -4.19 10.85
N ASN A 72 -2.62 -3.62 9.83
CA ASN A 72 -4.07 -3.51 9.71
C ASN A 72 -4.55 -4.49 8.64
N ILE A 73 -5.53 -5.32 8.97
CA ILE A 73 -6.09 -6.31 8.05
C ILE A 73 -7.54 -5.92 7.79
N VAL A 74 -7.91 -5.76 6.52
CA VAL A 74 -9.28 -5.44 6.12
C VAL A 74 -9.76 -6.42 5.05
N TYR A 75 -11.03 -6.79 5.14
CA TYR A 75 -11.72 -7.60 4.15
C TYR A 75 -12.76 -6.74 3.45
N GLY A 76 -12.81 -6.75 2.12
CA GLY A 76 -13.89 -6.10 1.39
C GLY A 76 -13.80 -6.24 -0.12
N ASP A 77 -14.90 -5.88 -0.77
CA ASP A 77 -15.09 -6.08 -2.21
C ASP A 77 -14.64 -4.90 -3.08
N ASP A 78 -14.37 -3.74 -2.46
CA ASP A 78 -13.86 -2.53 -3.12
C ASP A 78 -12.47 -2.16 -2.55
N PRO A 79 -11.40 -2.83 -3.00
CA PRO A 79 -10.05 -2.58 -2.51
C PRO A 79 -9.57 -1.15 -2.79
N VAL A 80 -9.99 -0.55 -3.92
CA VAL A 80 -9.63 0.83 -4.28
C VAL A 80 -10.15 1.81 -3.23
N LYS A 81 -11.45 1.71 -2.88
CA LYS A 81 -12.06 2.57 -1.86
C LYS A 81 -11.43 2.37 -0.49
N LEU A 82 -11.14 1.12 -0.11
CA LEU A 82 -10.47 0.81 1.16
C LEU A 82 -9.08 1.43 1.23
N ILE A 83 -8.25 1.27 0.20
CA ILE A 83 -6.91 1.85 0.11
C ILE A 83 -6.96 3.37 0.16
N ILE A 84 -7.81 4.01 -0.67
CA ILE A 84 -7.94 5.46 -0.69
C ILE A 84 -8.39 5.99 0.67
N SER A 85 -9.36 5.33 1.30
CA SER A 85 -9.83 5.72 2.64
C SER A 85 -8.71 5.59 3.67
N PHE A 86 -7.97 4.48 3.65
CA PHE A 86 -6.87 4.25 4.58
C PHE A 86 -5.80 5.34 4.44
N ILE A 87 -5.34 5.62 3.22
CA ILE A 87 -4.31 6.63 2.94
C ILE A 87 -4.71 8.01 3.49
N LYS A 88 -5.97 8.43 3.26
CA LYS A 88 -6.51 9.73 3.70
C LYS A 88 -6.53 9.91 5.22
N HIS A 89 -6.82 8.86 5.97
CA HIS A 89 -7.04 8.96 7.42
C HIS A 89 -5.78 8.63 8.24
N ASN A 90 -4.66 8.25 7.60
CA ASN A 90 -3.47 7.74 8.28
C ASN A 90 -2.22 8.62 8.15
N LYS A 91 -2.34 9.89 7.73
CA LYS A 91 -1.18 10.80 7.53
C LYS A 91 -0.07 10.16 6.68
N THR A 92 -0.49 9.55 5.58
CA THR A 92 0.40 8.77 4.72
C THR A 92 1.29 9.68 3.89
N GLN A 93 2.60 9.50 3.96
CA GLN A 93 3.58 10.22 3.14
C GLN A 93 4.10 9.34 1.99
N ASN A 94 4.36 8.07 2.25
CA ASN A 94 4.84 7.11 1.26
C ASN A 94 3.91 5.91 1.21
N VAL A 95 3.73 5.33 0.02
CA VAL A 95 3.03 4.06 -0.17
C VAL A 95 3.87 3.13 -1.02
N LEU A 96 4.07 1.89 -0.57
CA LEU A 96 4.74 0.85 -1.35
C LEU A 96 3.75 -0.25 -1.74
N THR A 97 3.94 -0.77 -2.95
CA THR A 97 3.10 -1.79 -3.56
C THR A 97 3.95 -2.79 -4.34
N GLY A 98 3.37 -3.91 -4.75
CA GLY A 98 3.97 -4.73 -5.82
C GLY A 98 3.85 -4.03 -7.18
N LEU A 99 4.34 -4.68 -8.24
CA LEU A 99 4.17 -4.18 -9.61
C LEU A 99 2.69 -4.18 -10.03
N PRO A 100 2.24 -3.18 -10.81
CA PRO A 100 0.90 -3.18 -11.41
C PRO A 100 0.79 -4.32 -12.43
N GLN A 101 -0.34 -5.02 -12.40
CA GLN A 101 -0.68 -6.07 -13.37
C GLN A 101 -1.35 -5.45 -14.61
N GLY A 102 -0.60 -4.65 -15.37
CA GLY A 102 -1.08 -3.97 -16.58
C GLY A 102 -1.78 -2.62 -16.33
N GLU A 103 -2.26 -1.99 -17.42
CA GLU A 103 -2.83 -0.63 -17.41
C GLU A 103 -4.09 -0.50 -16.56
N ASP A 104 -4.88 -1.57 -16.48
CA ASP A 104 -6.15 -1.65 -15.74
C ASP A 104 -5.97 -2.04 -14.27
N SER A 105 -4.72 -2.06 -13.77
CA SER A 105 -4.44 -2.32 -12.36
C SER A 105 -5.10 -1.27 -11.46
N ILE A 106 -5.69 -1.74 -10.35
CA ILE A 106 -6.26 -0.87 -9.30
C ILE A 106 -5.24 0.13 -8.74
N LEU A 107 -3.94 -0.18 -8.82
CA LEU A 107 -2.86 0.68 -8.36
C LEU A 107 -2.84 2.00 -9.13
N CYS A 108 -3.09 1.95 -10.44
CA CYS A 108 -3.16 3.14 -11.28
C CYS A 108 -4.25 4.11 -10.81
N ASP A 109 -5.41 3.61 -10.36
CA ASP A 109 -6.47 4.45 -9.79
C ASP A 109 -6.08 5.06 -8.45
N VAL A 110 -5.39 4.32 -7.60
CA VAL A 110 -4.87 4.82 -6.32
C VAL A 110 -3.85 5.93 -6.56
N TRP A 111 -2.87 5.72 -7.45
CA TRP A 111 -1.81 6.69 -7.74
C TRP A 111 -2.36 8.02 -8.27
N ARG A 112 -3.34 7.97 -9.19
CA ARG A 112 -3.98 9.19 -9.71
C ARG A 112 -4.71 10.00 -8.64
N LYS A 113 -5.11 9.38 -7.53
CA LYS A 113 -5.92 10.04 -6.49
C LYS A 113 -5.12 11.00 -5.63
N PHE A 114 -3.80 10.81 -5.51
CA PHE A 114 -2.98 11.56 -4.58
C PHE A 114 -1.83 12.27 -5.29
N THR A 115 -1.65 13.55 -5.00
CA THR A 115 -0.56 14.39 -5.53
C THR A 115 0.55 14.66 -4.52
N HIS A 116 0.28 14.44 -3.23
CA HIS A 116 1.18 14.71 -2.10
C HIS A 116 1.75 13.45 -1.46
N VAL A 117 1.34 12.27 -1.95
CA VAL A 117 1.84 10.95 -1.49
C VAL A 117 2.83 10.46 -2.53
N ARG A 118 4.00 10.03 -2.09
CA ARG A 118 4.96 9.33 -2.97
C ARG A 118 4.60 7.85 -3.03
N PHE A 119 4.59 7.30 -4.24
CA PHE A 119 4.31 5.89 -4.45
C PHE A 119 5.58 5.20 -4.92
N PHE A 120 5.80 3.98 -4.44
CA PHE A 120 6.88 3.13 -4.87
C PHE A 120 6.34 1.75 -5.23
N THR A 121 7.02 1.10 -6.16
CA THR A 121 6.80 -0.30 -6.52
C THR A 121 7.99 -1.13 -6.09
N VAL A 122 7.71 -2.38 -5.73
CA VAL A 122 8.71 -3.38 -5.36
C VAL A 122 8.56 -4.58 -6.29
N ASP A 123 9.61 -4.87 -7.05
CA ASP A 123 9.64 -5.99 -7.99
C ASP A 123 9.79 -7.35 -7.28
N GLY A 124 9.92 -8.44 -8.03
CA GLY A 124 10.06 -9.80 -7.49
C GLY A 124 11.37 -10.04 -6.72
N GLU A 125 12.41 -9.24 -6.98
CA GLU A 125 13.72 -9.34 -6.35
C GLU A 125 13.84 -8.42 -5.11
N GLY A 126 12.86 -7.55 -4.90
CA GLY A 126 12.84 -6.60 -3.79
C GLY A 126 13.38 -5.21 -4.17
N ASN A 127 13.71 -4.97 -5.43
CA ASN A 127 14.18 -3.66 -5.88
C ASN A 127 13.02 -2.65 -5.82
N THR A 128 13.33 -1.44 -5.33
CA THR A 128 12.33 -0.38 -5.13
C THR A 128 12.50 0.72 -6.18
N ALA A 129 11.41 1.12 -6.82
CA ALA A 129 11.37 2.23 -7.76
C ALA A 129 10.22 3.19 -7.46
N GLU A 130 10.48 4.50 -7.49
CA GLU A 130 9.44 5.53 -7.34
C GLU A 130 8.55 5.58 -8.60
N VAL A 131 7.24 5.67 -8.37
CA VAL A 131 6.25 5.86 -9.43
C VAL A 131 6.20 7.33 -9.80
N THR A 132 6.59 7.64 -11.03
CA THR A 132 6.52 8.99 -11.59
C THR A 132 5.21 9.18 -12.35
N ARG A 133 4.75 10.43 -12.50
CA ARG A 133 3.52 10.74 -13.26
C ARG A 133 3.56 10.25 -14.71
N ALA A 134 4.75 10.24 -15.33
CA ALA A 134 4.92 9.77 -16.70
C ALA A 134 4.61 8.28 -16.86
N GLN A 135 4.72 7.49 -15.79
CA GLN A 135 4.45 6.04 -15.79
C GLN A 135 2.99 5.70 -15.52
N ILE A 136 2.15 6.67 -15.11
CA ILE A 136 0.74 6.41 -14.79
C ILE A 136 -0.08 6.43 -16.09
N PRO A 137 -0.68 5.30 -16.52
CA PRO A 137 -1.47 5.27 -17.75
C PRO A 137 -2.65 6.23 -17.68
N ALA A 138 -2.95 6.89 -18.81
CA ALA A 138 -4.17 7.70 -18.94
C ALA A 138 -5.41 6.82 -18.74
N ARG A 139 -6.48 7.37 -18.15
CA ARG A 139 -7.75 6.65 -18.09
C ARG A 139 -8.26 6.41 -19.50
N ARG A 140 -8.45 5.13 -19.87
CA ARG A 140 -9.24 4.79 -21.06
C ARG A 140 -10.66 5.34 -20.86
N LYS A 141 -11.18 6.07 -21.84
CA LYS A 141 -12.60 6.45 -21.84
C LYS A 141 -13.41 5.16 -21.80
N ALA A 142 -14.41 5.08 -20.92
CA ALA A 142 -15.33 3.97 -20.92
C ALA A 142 -15.91 3.82 -22.32
N LYS A 143 -15.82 2.62 -22.91
CA LYS A 143 -16.50 2.32 -24.15
C LYS A 143 -18.00 2.52 -23.86
N PRO A 144 -18.73 3.34 -24.63
CA PRO A 144 -20.17 3.48 -24.41
C PRO A 144 -20.79 2.08 -24.47
N ALA A 145 -21.70 1.80 -23.55
CA ALA A 145 -22.45 0.55 -23.57
C ALA A 145 -23.15 0.47 -24.93
N SER A 146 -22.83 -0.57 -25.72
CA SER A 146 -23.59 -0.86 -26.92
C SER A 146 -25.03 -1.14 -26.49
N ILE A 147 -25.97 -0.31 -26.95
CA ILE A 147 -27.42 -0.50 -26.81
C ILE A 147 -27.85 -1.60 -27.78
#